data_AF-A0A4Q3AR97-F1
#
_entry.id   AF-A0A4Q3AR97-F1
#
_cell.length_a   1.000
_cell.length_b   1.000
_cell.length_c   1.000
_cell.angle_alpha   90.00
_cell.angle_beta   90.00
_cell.angle_gamma   90.00
#
_symmetry.space_group_name_H-M   'P 1'
#
loop_
_entity.id
_entity.type
_entity.pdbx_description
1 polymer ?
#
loop_
_entity_poly.entity_id
_entity_poly.type
_entity_poly.pdbx_seq_one_letter_code
_entity_poly.pdbx_strand_id
1 'polypeptide(L)' 'MKLIEWSVRTHRGSPFPYEFRADPINSMRGFLEQMEERRAWCYEQFSDTAGCLDGWYWSKYSFFFADPAAATAFKMRWL' A
#
# COMPACT_ATOMS: atom_id res chain seq x y z
N MET A 1 -6.66 12.32 15.19
CA MET A 1 -6.93 13.12 13.98
C MET A 1 -6.79 12.21 12.76
N LYS A 2 -7.81 12.11 11.90
CA LYS A 2 -7.72 11.30 10.67
C LYS A 2 -6.84 12.03 9.66
N LEU A 3 -5.81 11.36 9.15
CA LEU A 3 -4.81 11.93 8.23
C LEU A 3 -4.94 11.40 6.80
N ILE A 4 -5.46 10.19 6.64
CA ILE A 4 -5.61 9.48 5.37
C ILE A 4 -7.06 9.08 5.16
N GLU A 5 -7.56 9.30 3.96
CA GLU A 5 -8.74 8.62 3.42
C GLU A 5 -8.31 7.51 2.47
N TRP A 6 -8.94 6.34 2.56
CA TRP A 6 -8.58 5.18 1.75
C TRP A 6 -9.63 4.86 0.70
N SER A 7 -9.16 4.65 -0.53
CA SER A 7 -9.93 4.06 -1.63
C SER A 7 -9.37 2.69 -1.98
N VAL A 8 -10.21 1.65 -1.96
CA VAL A 8 -9.83 0.28 -2.34
C VAL A 8 -10.37 -0.01 -3.74
N ARG A 9 -9.50 -0.48 -4.64
CA ARG A 9 -9.88 -0.78 -6.03
C ARG A 9 -9.34 -2.14 -6.46
N THR A 10 -10.06 -2.77 -7.38
CA THR A 10 -9.64 -4.01 -8.02
C THR A 10 -9.53 -3.85 -9.54
N HIS A 11 -8.37 -4.19 -10.11
CA HIS A 11 -8.06 -4.05 -11.53
C HIS A 11 -8.01 -5.42 -12.21
N ARG A 12 -9.04 -5.77 -12.98
CA ARG A 12 -9.07 -7.05 -13.70
C ARG A 12 -7.99 -7.09 -14.79
N GLY A 13 -7.22 -8.18 -14.85
CA GLY A 13 -6.16 -8.37 -15.83
C GLY A 13 -4.85 -7.62 -15.55
N SER A 14 -4.77 -6.86 -14.44
CA SER A 14 -3.52 -6.27 -13.97
C SER A 14 -2.66 -7.34 -13.27
N PRO A 15 -1.33 -7.33 -13.44
CA PRO A 15 -0.42 -8.11 -12.61
C PRO A 15 -0.53 -7.76 -11.11
N PHE A 16 -1.03 -6.56 -10.80
CA PHE A 16 -1.32 -6.09 -9.45
C PHE A 16 -2.79 -5.69 -9.36
N PRO A 17 -3.70 -6.66 -9.16
CA PRO A 17 -5.12 -6.39 -9.23
C PRO A 17 -5.64 -5.66 -7.98
N TYR A 18 -4.92 -5.58 -6.87
CA TYR A 18 -5.39 -4.93 -5.64
C TYR A 18 -4.70 -3.59 -5.43
N GLU A 19 -5.45 -2.49 -5.40
CA GLU A 19 -4.95 -1.14 -5.14
C GLU A 19 -5.57 -0.56 -3.86
N PHE A 20 -4.71 0.00 -3.01
CA PHE A 20 -5.07 0.79 -1.84
C PHE A 20 -4.52 2.20 -2.02
N ARG A 21 -5.39 3.13 -2.40
CA ARG A 21 -5.04 4.53 -2.61
C ARG A 21 -5.30 5.35 -1.36
N ALA A 22 -4.28 6.07 -0.90
CA ALA A 22 -4.36 7.03 0.18
C ALA A 22 -4.54 8.44 -0.37
N ASP A 23 -5.54 9.16 0.13
CA ASP A 23 -5.76 10.59 -0.16
C ASP A 23 -5.59 11.40 1.14
N PRO A 24 -4.83 12.52 1.14
CA PRO A 24 -4.57 13.32 2.32
C PRO A 24 -5.80 14.14 2.72
N ILE A 25 -6.12 14.20 4.02
CA ILE A 25 -7.29 14.95 4.51
C ILE A 25 -6.93 16.33 5.09
N ASN A 26 -5.93 16.42 5.98
CA ASN A 26 -5.73 17.63 6.81
C ASN A 26 -4.28 18.11 6.94
N SER A 27 -3.30 17.20 6.96
CA SER A 27 -1.89 17.55 7.14
C SER A 27 -1.04 16.75 6.18
N MET A 28 -0.40 17.44 5.23
CA MET A 28 0.48 16.80 4.26
C MET A 28 1.70 16.16 4.94
N ARG A 29 2.28 16.81 5.95
CA ARG A 29 3.43 16.26 6.67
C ARG A 29 3.09 14.96 7.40
N GLY A 30 2.03 14.98 8.22
CA GLY A 30 1.61 13.78 8.96
C GLY A 30 1.13 12.67 8.04
N PHE A 31 0.53 13.03 6.89
CA PHE A 31 0.20 12.09 5.83
C PHE A 31 1.46 11.41 5.26
N LEU A 32 2.49 12.17 4.89
CA LEU A 32 3.72 11.62 4.32
C LEU A 32 4.48 10.74 5.31
N GLU A 33 4.56 11.13 6.58
CA GLU A 33 5.18 10.32 7.65
C GLU A 33 4.46 8.96 7.78
N GLN A 34 3.13 8.95 7.72
CA GLN A 34 2.33 7.73 7.75
C GLN A 34 2.48 6.86 6.48
N MET A 35 2.62 7.47 5.31
CA MET A 35 2.87 6.73 4.07
C MET A 35 4.25 6.07 4.06
N GLU A 36 5.26 6.75 4.62
CA GLU A 36 6.61 6.21 4.78
C GLU A 36 6.62 4.99 5.71
N GLU A 37 5.95 5.07 6.86
CA GLU A 37 5.81 3.95 7.81
C GLU A 37 5.21 2.71 7.14
N ARG A 38 4.12 2.88 6.38
CA ARG A 38 3.44 1.78 5.66
C ARG A 38 4.31 1.21 4.56
N ARG A 39 5.05 2.05 3.85
CA ARG A 39 5.99 1.62 2.81
C ARG A 39 7.12 0.78 3.41
N ALA A 40 7.72 1.24 4.51
CA ALA A 40 8.75 0.49 5.22
C ALA A 40 8.24 -0.88 5.68
N TRP A 41 7.02 -0.94 6.24
CA TRP A 41 6.38 -2.20 6.60
C TRP A 41 6.18 -3.13 5.40
N CYS A 42 5.69 -2.62 4.26
CA CYS A 42 5.55 -3.45 3.05
C CYS A 42 6.90 -4.00 2.55
N TYR A 43 7.97 -3.23 2.63
CA TYR A 43 9.31 -3.72 2.30
C TYR A 43 9.75 -4.85 3.24
N GLU A 44 9.52 -4.70 4.54
CA GLU A 44 9.87 -5.72 5.54
C GLU A 44 9.05 -7.01 5.34
N GLN A 45 7.75 -6.90 5.04
CA GLN A 45 6.87 -8.08 4.97
C GLN A 45 6.92 -8.80 3.62
N PHE A 46 7.16 -8.10 2.53
CA PHE A 46 6.88 -8.62 1.19
C PHE A 46 8.07 -8.54 0.22
N SER A 47 9.24 -8.09 0.67
CA SER A 47 10.45 -7.97 -0.19
C SER A 47 11.61 -8.84 0.26
N ASP A 48 11.32 -9.96 0.92
CA ASP A 48 12.35 -10.81 1.51
C ASP A 48 13.16 -11.56 0.43
N THR A 49 14.42 -11.15 0.28
CA THR A 49 15.52 -11.73 -0.51
C THR A 49 15.45 -11.68 -2.06
N ALA A 50 16.52 -11.10 -2.64
CA ALA A 50 16.88 -11.11 -4.06
C ALA A 50 16.14 -10.16 -5.02
N GLY A 51 15.88 -8.91 -4.61
CA GLY A 51 15.75 -7.79 -5.56
C GLY A 51 14.61 -7.86 -6.59
N CYS A 52 13.70 -8.82 -6.47
CA CYS A 52 12.54 -8.97 -7.33
C CYS A 52 11.30 -8.38 -6.65
N LEU A 53 10.65 -7.46 -7.36
CA LEU A 53 9.39 -6.79 -7.04
C LEU A 53 8.19 -7.76 -7.15
N ASP A 54 8.29 -8.99 -6.65
CA ASP A 54 7.47 -10.10 -7.14
C ASP A 54 6.04 -10.19 -6.56
N GLY A 55 5.59 -9.18 -5.82
CA GLY A 55 4.23 -9.24 -5.25
C GLY A 55 3.59 -7.92 -4.92
N TRP A 56 4.34 -6.82 -4.87
CA TRP A 56 3.78 -5.51 -4.59
C TRP A 56 4.63 -4.40 -5.20
N TYR A 57 4.01 -3.24 -5.43
CA TYR A 57 4.73 -2.01 -5.69
C TYR A 57 3.96 -0.82 -5.11
N TRP A 58 4.62 0.33 -5.06
CA TRP A 58 4.02 1.57 -4.61
C TRP A 58 4.19 2.66 -5.67
N SER A 59 3.19 3.52 -5.83
CA SER A 59 3.29 4.67 -6.73
C SER A 59 2.43 5.82 -6.26
N LYS A 60 3.01 7.02 -6.22
CA LYS A 60 2.42 8.26 -5.68
C LYS A 60 1.93 8.07 -4.24
N TYR A 61 0.70 7.61 -4.05
CA TYR A 61 0.09 7.34 -2.74
C TYR A 61 -0.75 6.05 -2.75
N SER A 62 -0.49 5.18 -3.72
CA SER A 62 -1.18 3.90 -3.87
C SER A 62 -0.21 2.76 -3.58
N PHE A 63 -0.70 1.78 -2.83
CA PHE A 63 -0.07 0.48 -2.64
C PHE A 63 -0.77 -0.55 -3.53
N PHE A 64 0.00 -1.28 -4.31
CA PHE A 64 -0.48 -2.27 -5.26
C PHE A 64 0.04 -3.64 -4.89
N PHE A 65 -0.84 -4.65 -4.93
CA PHE A 65 -0.50 -6.03 -4.60
C PHE A 65 -0.95 -6.97 -5.71
N ALA A 66 -0.07 -7.92 -6.06
CA ALA A 66 -0.34 -9.05 -6.93
C ALA A 66 -1.06 -10.16 -6.17
N ASP A 67 -0.59 -10.44 -4.95
CA ASP A 67 -1.09 -11.50 -4.09
C ASP A 67 -2.29 -11.02 -3.23
N PRO A 68 -3.46 -11.71 -3.30
CA PRO A 68 -4.59 -11.43 -2.40
C PRO A 68 -4.26 -11.56 -0.91
N ALA A 69 -3.33 -12.43 -0.51
CA ALA A 69 -2.96 -12.58 0.90
C ALA A 69 -2.19 -11.36 1.41
N ALA A 70 -1.21 -10.87 0.65
CA ALA A 70 -0.51 -9.61 0.93
C ALA A 70 -1.48 -8.41 0.96
N ALA A 71 -2.40 -8.32 0.00
CA ALA A 71 -3.44 -7.29 -0.03
C ALA A 71 -4.33 -7.33 1.23
N THR A 72 -4.71 -8.54 1.66
CA THR A 72 -5.51 -8.74 2.88
C THR A 72 -4.73 -8.35 4.12
N ALA A 73 -3.45 -8.71 4.22
CA ALA A 73 -2.59 -8.32 5.32
C ALA A 73 -2.47 -6.79 5.43
N PHE A 74 -2.25 -6.09 4.30
CA PHE A 74 -2.21 -4.64 4.26
C PHE A 74 -3.53 -4.02 4.73
N LYS A 75 -4.65 -4.52 4.21
CA LYS A 75 -5.99 -4.05 4.60
C LYS A 75 -6.23 -4.20 6.10
N MET A 76 -6.02 -5.39 6.66
CA MET A 76 -6.29 -5.67 8.07
C MET A 76 -5.40 -4.87 9.02
N ARG A 77 -4.20 -4.47 8.58
CA ARG A 77 -3.26 -3.69 9.40
C ARG A 77 -3.58 -2.20 9.41
N TRP A 78 -4.03 -1.63 8.29
CA TRP A 78 -4.04 -0.17 8.07
C TRP A 78 -5.40 0.46 7.74
N LEU A 79 -6.41 -0.34 7.36
CA LEU A 79 -7.75 0.11 6.96
C LEU A 79 -8.82 -0.43 7.92
#